data_AF-A0A1Z9HG70-F1
#
_entry.id   AF-A0A1Z9HG70-F1
#
_cell.length_a   1.000
_cell.length_b   1.000
_cell.length_c   1.000
_cell.angle_alpha   90.00
_cell.angle_beta   90.00
_cell.angle_gamma   90.00
#
_symmetry.space_group_name_H-M   'P 1'
#
loop_
_entity.id
_entity.type
_entity.pdbx_description
1 polymer ?
#
loop_
_entity_poly.entity_id
_entity_poly.type
_entity_poly.pdbx_seq_one_letter_code
_entity_poly.pdbx_strand_id
1 'polypeptide(L)'
;MQNFIEFFFSGAALPFLALLAMMLIAFAAIIIFWLQSRRLKVVLEDMYGRHQQLAKAVNDVRSTSAAPADGEAMNALLAMLLEQGKAIASLQAEIVRLADGVNQQEQISRAIEMARQGAKRAGLVEATGISAEQADAIVKFHGKNPG
;
A
#
# COMPACT_ATOMS: atom_id res chain seq x y z
N MET A 1 35.01 -0.85 49.07
CA MET A 1 34.22 -0.31 47.93
C MET A 1 35.06 0.54 46.97
N GLN A 2 36.08 1.30 47.41
CA GLN A 2 36.96 2.10 46.52
C GLN A 2 37.64 1.26 45.42
N ASN A 3 38.23 0.11 45.76
CA ASN A 3 38.91 -0.77 44.79
C ASN A 3 38.00 -1.32 43.68
N PHE A 4 36.70 -1.47 43.95
CA PHE A 4 35.74 -1.94 42.97
C PHE A 4 35.43 -0.85 41.95
N ILE A 5 35.21 0.38 42.42
CA ILE A 5 34.94 1.53 41.56
C ILE A 5 36.16 1.88 40.70
N GLU A 6 37.38 1.88 41.28
CA GLU A 6 38.63 2.11 40.54
C GLU A 6 38.88 1.04 39.45
N PHE A 7 38.46 -0.20 39.68
CA PHE A 7 38.50 -1.25 38.67
C PHE A 7 37.59 -0.93 37.47
N PHE A 8 36.35 -0.47 37.70
CA PHE A 8 35.42 -0.10 36.61
C PHE A 8 35.88 1.10 35.76
N PHE A 9 36.66 2.02 36.34
CA PHE A 9 37.26 3.15 35.62
C PHE A 9 38.65 2.85 35.04
N SER A 10 39.21 1.67 35.32
CA SER A 10 40.46 1.21 34.73
C SER A 10 40.25 0.66 33.33
N GLY A 11 41.26 0.80 32.46
CA GLY A 11 41.24 0.23 31.10
C GLY A 11 41.01 -1.29 31.05
N ALA A 12 41.26 -1.99 32.16
CA ALA A 12 41.01 -3.43 32.28
C ALA A 12 39.52 -3.81 32.41
N ALA A 13 38.62 -2.87 32.76
CA ALA A 13 37.19 -3.13 32.88
C ALA A 13 36.40 -2.99 31.57
N LEU A 14 36.99 -2.37 30.54
CA LEU A 14 36.40 -2.25 29.20
C LEU A 14 35.86 -3.58 28.63
N PRO A 15 36.61 -4.70 28.62
CA PRO A 15 36.09 -5.97 28.10
C PRO A 15 34.95 -6.53 28.95
N PHE A 16 34.99 -6.35 30.28
CA PHE A 16 33.92 -6.81 31.17
C PHE A 16 32.63 -6.02 30.98
N LEU A 17 32.72 -4.70 30.82
CA LEU A 17 31.59 -3.83 30.51
C LEU A 17 30.99 -4.16 29.13
N ALA A 18 31.83 -4.42 28.12
CA ALA A 18 31.38 -4.82 26.80
C ALA A 18 30.62 -6.17 26.83
N LEU A 19 31.12 -7.15 27.56
CA LEU A 19 30.44 -8.44 27.74
C LEU A 19 29.11 -8.29 28.48
N LEU A 20 29.06 -7.46 29.52
CA LEU A 20 27.83 -7.20 30.28
C LEU A 20 26.79 -6.50 29.39
N ALA A 21 27.20 -5.51 28.60
CA ALA A 21 26.32 -4.84 27.63
C ALA A 21 25.78 -5.82 26.58
N MET A 22 26.63 -6.68 26.02
CA MET A 22 26.20 -7.71 25.06
C MET A 22 25.22 -8.70 25.69
N MET A 23 25.44 -9.10 26.95
CA MET A 23 24.53 -9.98 27.68
C MET A 23 23.14 -9.34 27.86
N LEU A 24 23.10 -8.05 28.22
CA LEU A 24 21.83 -7.31 28.37
C LEU A 24 21.10 -7.16 27.03
N ILE A 25 21.81 -6.89 25.94
CA ILE A 25 21.22 -6.80 24.59
C ILE A 25 20.63 -8.16 24.18
N ALA A 26 21.37 -9.26 24.39
CA ALA A 26 20.89 -10.61 24.09
C ALA A 26 19.65 -10.97 24.92
N PHE A 27 19.64 -10.62 26.21
CA PHE A 27 18.49 -10.84 27.08
C PHE A 27 17.25 -10.05 26.63
N ALA A 28 17.42 -8.78 26.26
CA ALA A 28 16.34 -7.95 25.72
C ALA A 28 15.79 -8.53 24.40
N ALA A 29 16.67 -8.99 23.50
CA ALA A 29 16.27 -9.61 22.24
C ALA A 29 15.42 -10.87 22.46
N ILE A 30 15.79 -11.72 23.43
CA ILE A 30 15.02 -12.92 23.80
C ILE A 30 13.63 -12.54 24.30
N ILE A 31 13.52 -11.53 25.17
CA ILE A 31 12.22 -11.06 25.69
C ILE A 31 11.32 -10.54 24.56
N ILE A 32 11.87 -9.72 23.66
CA ILE A 32 11.14 -9.17 22.51
C ILE A 32 10.66 -10.28 21.58
N PHE A 33 11.52 -11.26 21.28
CA PHE A 33 11.17 -12.41 20.44
C PHE A 33 10.05 -13.27 21.07
N TRP A 34 10.07 -13.42 22.39
CA TRP A 34 9.03 -14.14 23.12
C TRP A 34 7.69 -13.40 23.08
N LEU A 35 7.71 -12.07 23.19
CA LEU A 35 6.51 -11.24 23.09
C LEU A 35 5.92 -11.26 21.67
N GLN A 36 6.76 -11.23 20.64
CA GLN A 36 6.34 -11.34 19.23
C GLN A 36 5.71 -12.71 18.92
N SER A 37 6.28 -13.79 19.46
CA SER A 37 5.75 -15.14 19.30
C SER A 37 4.35 -15.33 19.90
N ARG A 38 4.01 -14.56 20.95
CA ARG A 38 2.63 -14.56 21.50
C ARG A 38 1.64 -13.85 20.57
N ARG A 39 2.04 -12.76 19.90
CA ARG A 39 1.17 -12.09 18.90
C ARG A 39 0.87 -12.99 17.71
N LEU A 40 1.83 -13.81 17.28
CA LEU A 40 1.66 -14.72 16.16
C LEU A 40 0.63 -15.82 16.45
N LYS A 41 0.54 -16.30 17.70
CA LYS A 41 -0.49 -17.28 18.12
C LYS A 41 -1.90 -16.70 18.08
N VAL A 42 -2.08 -15.45 18.50
CA VAL A 42 -3.38 -14.76 18.47
C VAL A 42 -3.87 -14.53 17.03
N VAL A 43 -2.96 -14.24 16.10
CA VAL A 43 -3.30 -14.08 14.67
C VAL A 43 -3.64 -15.43 14.01
N LEU A 44 -2.98 -16.52 14.41
CA LEU A 44 -3.29 -17.87 13.91
C LEU A 44 -4.68 -18.34 14.37
N GLU A 45 -5.08 -18.01 15.59
CA GLU A 45 -6.37 -18.40 16.17
C GLU A 45 -7.54 -17.63 15.52
N ASP A 46 -7.35 -16.34 15.22
CA ASP A 46 -8.33 -15.53 14.46
C ASP A 46 -8.48 -16.04 13.00
N MET A 47 -7.39 -16.46 12.36
CA MET A 47 -7.43 -17.06 11.02
C MET A 47 -8.19 -18.40 11.00
N TYR A 48 -7.97 -19.28 11.98
CA TYR A 48 -8.66 -20.57 12.06
C TYR A 48 -10.17 -20.41 12.33
N GLY A 49 -10.55 -19.43 13.16
CA GLY A 49 -11.95 -19.08 13.40
C GLY A 49 -12.68 -18.58 12.15
N ARG A 50 -12.04 -17.75 11.34
CA ARG A 50 -12.61 -17.26 10.07
C ARG A 50 -12.79 -18.37 9.03
N HIS A 51 -11.87 -19.33 8.96
CA HIS A 51 -12.02 -20.48 8.06
C HIS A 51 -13.22 -21.39 8.42
N GLN A 52 -13.48 -21.61 9.71
CA GLN A 52 -14.66 -22.37 10.13
C GLN A 52 -15.98 -21.62 9.87
N GLN A 53 -15.97 -20.29 10.00
CA GLN A 53 -17.15 -19.47 9.67
C GLN A 53 -17.41 -19.45 8.16
N LEU A 54 -16.38 -19.35 7.33
CA LEU A 54 -16.48 -19.49 5.88
C LEU A 54 -17.00 -20.87 5.46
N ALA A 55 -16.49 -21.95 6.05
CA ALA A 55 -16.96 -23.30 5.77
C ALA A 55 -18.45 -23.47 6.15
N LYS A 56 -18.87 -22.90 7.29
CA LYS A 56 -20.28 -22.90 7.70
C LYS A 56 -21.16 -22.06 6.76
N ALA A 57 -20.72 -20.86 6.38
CA ALA A 57 -21.47 -20.00 5.45
C ALA A 57 -21.59 -20.63 4.05
N VAL A 58 -20.52 -21.25 3.53
CA VAL A 58 -20.55 -21.99 2.26
C VAL A 58 -21.48 -23.18 2.34
N ASN A 59 -21.46 -23.92 3.46
CA ASN A 59 -22.37 -25.05 3.64
C ASN A 59 -23.82 -24.61 3.77
N ASP A 60 -24.09 -23.48 4.45
CA ASP A 60 -25.43 -22.91 4.62
C ASP A 60 -26.02 -22.42 3.28
N VAL A 61 -25.21 -21.75 2.46
CA VAL A 61 -25.55 -21.36 1.07
C VAL A 61 -25.80 -22.60 0.20
N ARG A 62 -25.03 -23.66 0.40
CA ARG A 62 -25.22 -24.93 -0.33
C ARG A 62 -26.49 -25.65 0.10
N SER A 63 -26.84 -25.64 1.40
CA SER A 63 -28.09 -26.23 1.88
C SER A 63 -29.32 -25.42 1.48
N THR A 64 -29.23 -24.09 1.41
CA THR A 64 -30.30 -23.25 0.83
C THR A 64 -30.42 -23.41 -0.68
N SER A 65 -29.31 -23.65 -1.38
CA SER A 65 -29.31 -23.98 -2.82
C SER A 65 -29.74 -25.42 -3.14
N ALA A 66 -29.78 -26.31 -2.14
CA ALA A 66 -30.19 -27.71 -2.28
C ALA A 66 -31.67 -27.96 -1.91
N ALA A 67 -32.36 -26.97 -1.34
CA ALA A 67 -33.82 -26.94 -1.36
C ALA A 67 -34.28 -26.73 -2.82
N PRO A 68 -35.40 -27.33 -3.27
CA PRO A 68 -35.86 -27.17 -4.65
C PRO A 68 -36.03 -25.67 -4.91
N ALA A 69 -35.17 -25.12 -5.77
CA ALA A 69 -35.13 -23.69 -6.02
C ALA A 69 -36.43 -23.29 -6.72
N ASP A 70 -37.33 -22.66 -5.97
CA ASP A 70 -38.43 -21.90 -6.55
C ASP A 70 -37.84 -20.94 -7.58
N GLY A 71 -38.33 -21.00 -8.82
CA GLY A 71 -37.78 -20.24 -9.96
C GLY A 71 -37.72 -18.73 -9.72
N GLU A 72 -38.48 -18.22 -8.75
CA GLU A 72 -38.45 -16.83 -8.29
C GLU A 72 -37.14 -16.48 -7.54
N ALA A 73 -36.60 -17.39 -6.72
CA ALA A 73 -35.34 -17.16 -6.01
C ALA A 73 -34.14 -17.12 -6.97
N MET A 74 -34.13 -17.99 -8.00
CA MET A 74 -33.10 -17.93 -9.05
C MET A 74 -33.22 -16.68 -9.92
N ASN A 75 -34.44 -16.26 -10.26
CA ASN A 75 -34.65 -15.02 -11.00
C ASN A 75 -34.25 -13.77 -10.19
N ALA A 76 -34.52 -13.76 -8.88
CA ALA A 76 -34.08 -12.70 -7.99
C ALA A 76 -32.54 -12.64 -7.90
N LEU A 77 -31.86 -13.79 -7.78
CA LEU A 77 -30.41 -13.85 -7.81
C LEU A 77 -29.84 -13.40 -9.16
N LEU A 78 -30.42 -13.82 -10.28
CA LEU A 78 -30.02 -13.37 -11.62
C LEU A 78 -30.17 -11.86 -11.78
N ALA A 79 -31.27 -11.28 -11.28
CA ALA A 79 -31.49 -9.84 -11.29
C ALA A 79 -30.44 -9.10 -10.45
N MET A 80 -30.11 -9.61 -9.26
CA MET A 80 -29.06 -9.03 -8.40
C MET A 80 -27.67 -9.15 -9.04
N LEU A 81 -27.36 -10.26 -9.70
CA LEU A 81 -26.10 -10.46 -10.44
C LEU A 81 -25.99 -9.53 -11.65
N LEU A 82 -27.08 -9.32 -12.39
CA LEU A 82 -27.12 -8.36 -13.51
C LEU A 82 -26.93 -6.93 -13.01
N GLU A 83 -27.54 -6.57 -11.88
CA GLU A 83 -27.38 -5.24 -11.28
C GLU A 83 -25.95 -5.01 -10.77
N GLN A 84 -25.35 -6.01 -10.11
CA GLN A 84 -23.94 -5.97 -9.73
C GLN A 84 -23.01 -5.90 -10.95
N GLY A 85 -23.32 -6.61 -12.04
CA GLY A 85 -22.58 -6.54 -13.29
C GLY A 85 -22.58 -5.13 -13.89
N LYS A 86 -23.73 -4.43 -13.85
CA LYS A 86 -23.83 -3.03 -14.27
C LYS A 86 -23.03 -2.10 -13.37
N ALA A 87 -23.11 -2.27 -12.06
CA ALA A 87 -22.33 -1.48 -11.09
C ALA A 87 -20.82 -1.66 -11.27
N ILE A 88 -20.36 -2.88 -11.57
CA ILE A 88 -18.95 -3.16 -11.87
C ILE A 88 -18.54 -2.50 -13.19
N ALA A 89 -19.39 -2.56 -14.22
CA ALA A 89 -19.12 -1.90 -15.51
C ALA A 89 -19.04 -0.37 -15.37
N SER A 90 -19.91 0.24 -14.56
CA SER A 90 -19.83 1.68 -14.28
C SER A 90 -18.58 2.06 -13.51
N LEU A 91 -18.19 1.26 -12.50
CA LEU A 91 -16.94 1.47 -11.77
C LEU A 91 -15.72 1.33 -12.68
N GLN A 92 -15.70 0.35 -13.59
CA GLN A 92 -14.64 0.21 -14.56
C GLN A 92 -14.52 1.44 -15.48
N ALA A 93 -15.64 1.98 -15.95
CA ALA A 93 -15.67 3.19 -16.77
C ALA A 93 -15.17 4.42 -15.99
N GLU A 94 -15.54 4.55 -14.71
CA GLU A 94 -15.04 5.62 -13.84
C GLU A 94 -13.54 5.49 -13.57
N ILE A 95 -13.04 4.27 -13.35
CA ILE A 95 -11.59 4.01 -13.18
C ILE A 95 -10.82 4.38 -14.44
N VAL A 96 -11.30 4.00 -15.62
CA VAL A 96 -10.68 4.38 -16.91
C VAL A 96 -10.66 5.90 -17.06
N ARG A 97 -11.78 6.57 -16.79
CA ARG A 97 -11.86 8.04 -16.85
C ARG A 97 -10.92 8.71 -15.84
N LEU A 98 -10.81 8.16 -14.63
CA LEU A 98 -9.91 8.66 -13.60
C LEU A 98 -8.45 8.44 -13.99
N ALA A 99 -8.11 7.27 -14.54
CA ALA A 99 -6.77 6.96 -15.06
C ALA A 99 -6.39 7.91 -16.21
N ASP A 100 -7.31 8.18 -17.14
CA ASP A 100 -7.09 9.15 -18.21
C ASP A 100 -6.91 10.57 -17.67
N GLY A 101 -7.72 10.98 -16.71
CA GLY A 101 -7.61 12.29 -16.04
C GLY A 101 -6.29 12.45 -15.28
N VAL A 102 -5.85 11.42 -14.55
CA VAL A 102 -4.58 11.40 -13.82
C VAL A 102 -3.40 11.44 -14.80
N ASN A 103 -3.45 10.67 -15.88
CA ASN A 103 -2.40 10.65 -16.91
C ASN A 103 -2.27 12.00 -17.61
N GLN A 104 -3.39 12.66 -17.97
CA GLN A 104 -3.36 14.01 -18.53
C GLN A 104 -2.79 15.04 -17.54
N GLN A 105 -3.18 14.96 -16.27
CA GLN A 105 -2.66 15.86 -15.24
C GLN A 105 -1.16 15.66 -15.03
N GLU A 106 -0.67 14.42 -14.99
CA GLU A 106 0.74 14.09 -14.86
C GLU A 106 1.55 14.58 -16.07
N GLN A 107 1.05 14.39 -17.29
CA GLN A 107 1.66 14.91 -18.52
C GLN A 107 1.76 16.44 -18.52
N ILE A 108 0.73 17.15 -18.06
CA ILE A 108 0.73 18.61 -17.95
C ILE A 108 1.68 19.08 -16.84
N SER A 109 1.65 18.45 -15.66
CA SER A 109 2.57 18.78 -14.55
C SER A 109 4.04 18.57 -14.95
N ARG A 110 4.34 17.47 -15.64
CA ARG A 110 5.69 17.18 -16.14
C ARG A 110 6.11 18.17 -17.22
N ALA A 111 5.20 18.56 -18.10
CA ALA A 111 5.44 19.58 -19.13
C ALA A 111 5.76 20.95 -18.50
N ILE A 112 4.99 21.37 -17.48
CA ILE A 112 5.24 22.63 -16.74
C ILE A 112 6.62 22.60 -16.10
N GLU A 113 6.98 21.50 -15.43
CA GLU A 113 8.28 21.39 -14.77
C GLU A 113 9.45 21.42 -15.77
N MET A 114 9.31 20.75 -16.92
CA MET A 114 10.31 20.82 -17.99
C MET A 114 10.42 22.22 -18.61
N ALA A 115 9.31 22.94 -18.80
CA ALA A 115 9.33 24.34 -19.24
C ALA A 115 10.07 25.24 -18.24
N ARG A 116 9.84 25.06 -16.93
CA ARG A 116 10.55 25.80 -15.86
C ARG A 116 12.05 25.53 -15.86
N GLN A 117 12.45 24.32 -16.25
CA GLN A 117 13.85 23.94 -16.41
C GLN A 117 14.48 24.46 -17.72
N GLY A 118 13.67 25.05 -18.62
CA GLY A 118 14.12 25.68 -19.85
C GLY A 118 13.91 24.85 -21.12
N ALA A 119 13.13 23.77 -21.06
CA ALA A 119 12.78 22.99 -22.25
C ALA A 119 11.95 23.84 -23.25
N LYS A 120 12.26 23.69 -24.54
CA LYS A 120 11.55 24.37 -25.64
C LYS A 120 10.35 23.53 -26.10
N ARG A 121 9.38 24.18 -26.75
CA ARG A 121 8.13 23.57 -27.27
C ARG A 121 8.31 22.16 -27.84
N ALA A 122 9.28 21.96 -28.74
CA ALA A 122 9.53 20.66 -29.38
C ALA A 122 9.90 19.56 -28.36
N GLY A 123 10.72 19.89 -27.36
CA GLY A 123 11.12 18.94 -26.32
C GLY A 123 10.01 18.63 -25.32
N LEU A 124 9.04 19.53 -25.12
CA LEU A 124 7.85 19.23 -24.32
C LEU A 124 6.91 18.26 -25.04
N VAL A 125 6.61 18.52 -26.31
CA VAL A 125 5.74 17.66 -27.13
C VAL A 125 6.31 16.25 -27.21
N GLU A 126 7.62 16.12 -27.44
CA GLU A 126 8.29 14.83 -27.54
C GLU A 126 8.31 14.07 -26.21
N ALA A 127 8.51 14.76 -25.09
CA ALA A 127 8.69 14.11 -23.79
C ALA A 127 7.38 13.87 -23.00
N THR A 128 6.31 14.62 -23.26
CA THR A 128 5.01 14.45 -22.57
C THR A 128 3.86 14.05 -23.50
N GLY A 129 4.03 14.10 -24.81
CA GLY A 129 2.99 13.75 -25.78
C GLY A 129 1.84 14.77 -25.87
N ILE A 130 1.97 15.95 -25.24
CA ILE A 130 0.95 17.00 -25.28
C ILE A 130 0.91 17.71 -26.64
N SER A 131 -0.19 18.40 -26.95
CA SER A 131 -0.33 19.10 -28.23
C SER A 131 0.71 20.22 -28.36
N ALA A 132 1.06 20.55 -29.61
CA ALA A 132 2.05 21.57 -29.88
C ALA A 132 1.58 22.96 -29.41
N GLU A 133 0.28 23.22 -29.39
CA GLU A 133 -0.35 24.45 -28.89
C GLU A 133 -0.29 24.51 -27.36
N GLN A 134 -0.55 23.38 -26.68
CA GLN A 134 -0.44 23.29 -25.22
C GLN A 134 1.01 23.48 -24.77
N ALA A 135 1.97 22.85 -25.45
CA ALA A 135 3.39 23.04 -25.18
C ALA A 135 3.84 24.50 -25.37
N ASP A 136 3.33 25.18 -26.40
CA ASP A 136 3.63 26.60 -26.65
C ASP A 136 3.12 27.50 -25.51
N ALA A 137 1.87 27.28 -25.08
CA ALA A 137 1.29 28.00 -23.95
C ALA A 137 2.06 27.75 -22.65
N ILE A 138 2.42 26.50 -22.36
CA ILE A 138 3.18 26.16 -21.14
C ILE A 138 4.55 26.82 -21.15
N VAL A 139 5.27 26.80 -22.27
CA VAL A 139 6.58 27.50 -22.38
C VAL A 139 6.41 29.02 -22.26
N LYS A 140 5.35 29.60 -22.82
CA LYS A 140 5.09 31.04 -22.74
C LYS A 140 4.78 31.53 -21.31
N PHE A 141 4.04 30.75 -20.52
CA PHE A 141 3.60 31.17 -19.19
C PHE A 141 4.43 30.61 -18.03
N HIS A 142 5.06 29.44 -18.22
CA HIS A 142 5.83 28.73 -17.21
C HIS A 142 7.28 28.46 -17.62
N GLY A 143 7.67 28.86 -18.82
CA GLY A 143 9.05 28.80 -19.27
C GLY A 143 9.96 29.63 -18.38
N LYS A 144 11.22 29.21 -18.28
CA LYS A 144 12.26 30.03 -17.66
C LYS A 144 12.39 31.34 -18.44
N ASN A 145 11.83 32.42 -17.91
CA ASN A 145 11.92 33.76 -18.50
C ASN A 145 13.40 34.08 -18.74
N PRO A 146 13.83 34.43 -19.97
CA PRO A 146 15.07 35.14 -20.15
C PRO A 146 14.82 36.55 -19.62
N GLY A 147 15.29 36.83 -18.40
CA GLY A 147 15.56 38.21 -18.00
C GLY A 147 16.63 38.81 -18.89
#